data_AF-A0A7S3DI05-F1
#
_entry.id   AF-A0A7S3DI05-F1
#
_cell.length_a   1.000
_cell.length_b   1.000
_cell.length_c   1.000
_cell.angle_alpha   90.00
_cell.angle_beta   90.00
_cell.angle_gamma   90.00
#
_symmetry.space_group_name_H-M   'P 1'
#
loop_
_entity.id
_entity.type
_entity.pdbx_description
1 polymer ?
#
loop_
_entity_poly.entity_id
_entity_poly.type
_entity_poly.pdbx_seq_one_letter_code
_entity_poly.pdbx_strand_id
1 'polypeptide(L)'
;MDKKEKLDFLLEQVISKEWDKLHPAFFDGFASKVRLCMDKGDFIRAAIINRKISTKAFDGVEFQDEKIRYYNQVVRYRLHEKDYLGVSKCYHAILHTPSVEAVEEKWIEALKYCVLFLALSSFGEESSDFIHRLLTTEKRLEELTSFRLLLKELSSSELVDWMGTEGKVT
;
A
#
# COMPACT_ATOMS: atom_id res chain seq x y z
N MET A 1 -3.34 23.95 33.10
CA MET A 1 -3.83 22.73 32.43
C MET A 1 -5.26 22.98 32.02
N ASP A 2 -5.43 23.26 30.74
CA ASP A 2 -6.70 23.61 30.13
C ASP A 2 -7.68 22.42 30.21
N LYS A 3 -9.01 22.68 30.18
CA LYS A 3 -10.02 21.60 30.22
C LYS A 3 -9.85 20.63 29.05
N LYS A 4 -9.39 21.15 27.91
CA LYS A 4 -9.08 20.38 26.71
C LYS A 4 -7.88 19.45 26.92
N GLU A 5 -6.78 19.95 27.50
CA GLU A 5 -5.61 19.14 27.85
C GLU A 5 -5.95 18.04 28.87
N LYS A 6 -6.81 18.34 29.85
CA LYS A 6 -7.31 17.33 30.79
C LYS A 6 -8.17 16.27 30.10
N LEU A 7 -8.98 16.66 29.13
CA LEU A 7 -9.83 15.74 28.38
C LEU A 7 -8.98 14.87 27.45
N ASP A 8 -8.02 15.45 26.72
CA ASP A 8 -7.09 14.73 25.86
C ASP A 8 -6.22 13.76 26.69
N PHE A 9 -5.76 14.18 27.87
CA PHE A 9 -5.02 13.31 28.79
C PHE A 9 -5.88 12.15 29.33
N LEU A 10 -7.13 12.41 29.70
CA LEU A 10 -8.06 11.36 30.15
C LEU A 10 -8.46 10.43 29.00
N LEU A 11 -8.64 10.96 27.79
CA LEU A 11 -8.87 10.19 26.59
C LEU A 11 -7.66 9.31 26.30
N GLU A 12 -6.44 9.83 26.31
CA GLU A 12 -5.22 9.03 26.11
C GLU A 12 -5.07 7.92 27.17
N GLN A 13 -5.36 8.19 28.44
CA GLN A 13 -5.27 7.17 29.51
C GLN A 13 -6.36 6.09 29.42
N VAL A 14 -7.59 6.46 29.07
CA VAL A 14 -8.69 5.50 28.90
C VAL A 14 -8.48 4.72 27.61
N ILE A 15 -8.15 5.40 26.52
CA ILE A 15 -7.83 4.79 25.23
C ILE A 15 -6.69 3.81 25.40
N SER A 16 -5.59 4.16 26.07
CA SER A 16 -4.44 3.25 26.29
C SER A 16 -4.78 1.98 27.08
N LYS A 17 -5.63 2.06 28.10
CA LYS A 17 -6.01 0.89 28.93
C LYS A 17 -7.04 -0.01 28.29
N GLU A 18 -7.93 0.57 27.49
CA GLU A 18 -8.97 -0.16 26.77
C GLU A 18 -8.49 -0.58 25.36
N TRP A 19 -7.39 0.00 24.86
CA TRP A 19 -6.85 -0.22 23.50
C TRP A 19 -6.66 -1.69 23.25
N ASP A 20 -5.97 -2.42 24.13
CA ASP A 20 -5.66 -3.84 23.90
C ASP A 20 -6.92 -4.72 23.74
N LYS A 21 -8.05 -4.34 24.37
CA LYS A 21 -9.33 -5.07 24.28
C LYS A 21 -10.18 -4.60 23.11
N LEU A 22 -10.16 -3.30 22.82
CA LEU A 22 -10.86 -2.72 21.67
C LEU A 22 -10.11 -2.99 20.37
N HIS A 23 -8.80 -3.22 20.40
CA HIS A 23 -7.93 -3.26 19.23
C HIS A 23 -8.31 -4.38 18.26
N PRO A 24 -8.40 -5.67 18.66
CA PRO A 24 -8.84 -6.73 17.75
C PRO A 24 -10.28 -6.52 17.27
N ALA A 25 -11.19 -6.12 18.17
CA ALA A 25 -12.60 -5.91 17.84
C ALA A 25 -12.84 -4.68 16.95
N PHE A 26 -12.02 -3.64 17.07
CA PHE A 26 -12.07 -2.42 16.29
C PHE A 26 -11.55 -2.67 14.88
N PHE A 27 -10.39 -3.31 14.74
CA PHE A 27 -9.83 -3.66 13.43
C PHE A 27 -10.70 -4.68 12.70
N ASP A 28 -11.24 -5.66 13.40
CA ASP A 28 -12.19 -6.62 12.82
C ASP A 28 -13.51 -5.95 12.41
N GLY A 29 -14.06 -5.08 13.28
CA GLY A 29 -15.27 -4.31 12.98
C GLY A 29 -15.09 -3.33 11.82
N PHE A 30 -13.89 -2.73 11.70
CA PHE A 30 -13.53 -1.89 10.56
C PHE A 30 -13.38 -2.73 9.28
N ALA A 31 -12.60 -3.80 9.31
CA ALA A 31 -12.37 -4.67 8.17
C ALA A 31 -13.69 -5.22 7.62
N SER A 32 -14.61 -5.58 8.53
CA SER A 32 -15.97 -6.01 8.22
C SER A 32 -16.79 -4.90 7.55
N LYS A 33 -16.73 -3.66 8.04
CA LYS A 33 -17.43 -2.52 7.44
C LYS A 33 -16.89 -2.18 6.05
N VAL A 34 -15.57 -2.16 5.86
CA VAL A 34 -14.96 -1.91 4.55
C VAL A 34 -15.35 -3.00 3.56
N ARG A 35 -15.30 -4.28 3.97
CA ARG A 35 -15.77 -5.40 3.15
C ARG A 35 -17.25 -5.27 2.78
N LEU A 36 -18.10 -4.92 3.72
CA LEU A 36 -19.53 -4.74 3.48
C LEU A 36 -19.83 -3.54 2.56
N CYS A 37 -19.03 -2.48 2.60
CA CYS A 37 -19.10 -1.39 1.62
C CYS A 37 -18.64 -1.84 0.23
N MET A 38 -17.58 -2.64 0.13
CA MET A 38 -17.12 -3.23 -1.13
C MET A 38 -18.15 -4.18 -1.74
N ASP A 39 -18.77 -5.04 -0.94
CA ASP A 39 -19.80 -5.99 -1.38
C ASP A 39 -21.07 -5.28 -1.88
N LYS A 40 -21.35 -4.07 -1.36
CA LYS A 40 -22.43 -3.19 -1.81
C LYS A 40 -22.07 -2.35 -3.03
N GLY A 41 -20.83 -2.41 -3.53
CA GLY A 41 -20.33 -1.60 -4.64
C GLY A 41 -20.06 -0.13 -4.28
N ASP A 42 -20.04 0.22 -2.99
CA ASP A 42 -19.80 1.59 -2.54
C ASP A 42 -18.35 1.79 -2.13
N PHE A 43 -17.51 2.00 -3.14
CA PHE A 43 -16.08 2.19 -2.98
C PHE A 43 -15.72 3.56 -2.37
N ILE A 44 -16.57 4.58 -2.55
CA ILE A 44 -16.38 5.91 -1.97
C ILE A 44 -16.50 5.84 -0.44
N ARG A 45 -17.53 5.17 0.08
CA ARG A 45 -17.67 4.96 1.53
C ARG A 45 -16.55 4.10 2.09
N ALA A 46 -16.13 3.06 1.37
CA ALA A 46 -14.96 2.25 1.74
C ALA A 46 -13.70 3.13 1.87
N ALA A 47 -13.43 4.00 0.89
CA ALA A 47 -12.28 4.91 0.92
C ALA A 47 -12.37 5.95 2.05
N ILE A 48 -13.56 6.51 2.33
CA ILE A 48 -13.77 7.46 3.45
C ILE A 48 -13.52 6.78 4.78
N ILE A 49 -14.05 5.57 4.97
CA ILE A 49 -13.83 4.76 6.18
C ILE A 49 -12.33 4.48 6.30
N ASN A 50 -11.67 4.11 5.21
CA ASN A 50 -10.23 3.83 5.16
C ASN A 50 -9.36 5.03 5.58
N ARG A 51 -9.68 6.24 5.09
CA ARG A 51 -8.96 7.47 5.46
C ARG A 51 -9.07 7.84 6.94
N LYS A 52 -10.06 7.31 7.66
CA LYS A 52 -10.20 7.54 9.11
C LYS A 52 -9.17 6.77 9.94
N ILE A 53 -8.52 5.76 9.36
CA ILE A 53 -7.44 5.05 10.02
C ILE A 53 -6.13 5.77 9.76
N SER A 54 -5.44 6.12 10.85
CA SER A 54 -4.06 6.61 10.76
C SER A 54 -3.14 5.46 10.41
N THR A 55 -2.36 5.58 9.33
CA THR A 55 -1.37 4.56 8.97
C THR A 55 -0.29 4.38 10.04
N LYS A 56 -0.09 5.38 10.91
CA LYS A 56 0.80 5.31 12.08
C LYS A 56 0.32 4.34 13.16
N ALA A 57 -0.98 4.01 13.16
CA ALA A 57 -1.52 3.02 14.09
C ALA A 57 -0.96 1.60 13.82
N PHE A 58 -0.37 1.38 12.65
CA PHE A 58 0.19 0.10 12.22
C PHE A 58 1.72 0.01 12.32
N ASP A 59 2.39 0.99 12.94
CA ASP A 59 3.86 1.00 13.03
C ASP A 59 4.38 0.01 14.10
N GLY A 60 3.50 -0.52 14.95
CA GLY A 60 3.84 -1.54 15.95
C GLY A 60 4.12 -2.91 15.33
N VAL A 61 5.14 -3.59 15.86
CA VAL A 61 5.52 -4.97 15.48
C VAL A 61 4.37 -5.96 15.70
N GLU A 62 3.46 -5.67 16.64
CA GLU A 62 2.30 -6.50 16.96
C GLU A 62 1.17 -6.37 15.92
N PHE A 63 1.19 -5.36 15.05
CA PHE A 63 0.09 -5.01 14.14
C PHE A 63 0.37 -5.36 12.68
N GLN A 64 1.34 -6.24 12.44
CA GLN A 64 1.80 -6.57 11.09
C GLN A 64 0.71 -7.27 10.28
N ASP A 65 -0.04 -8.18 10.89
CA ASP A 65 -1.11 -8.91 10.21
C ASP A 65 -2.31 -8.00 9.89
N GLU A 66 -2.65 -7.10 10.81
CA GLU A 66 -3.68 -6.07 10.62
C GLU A 66 -3.27 -5.09 9.52
N LYS A 67 -2.00 -4.68 9.49
CA LYS A 67 -1.42 -3.83 8.45
C LYS A 67 -1.57 -4.47 7.08
N ILE A 68 -1.18 -5.74 6.95
CA ILE A 68 -1.30 -6.49 5.69
C ILE A 68 -2.77 -6.62 5.28
N ARG A 69 -3.66 -6.97 6.21
CA ARG A 69 -5.11 -7.07 5.94
C ARG A 69 -5.69 -5.74 5.49
N TYR A 70 -5.32 -4.65 6.15
CA TYR A 70 -5.72 -3.29 5.81
C TYR A 70 -5.27 -2.95 4.38
N TYR A 71 -3.98 -3.05 4.06
CA TYR A 71 -3.48 -2.71 2.73
C TYR A 71 -4.08 -3.59 1.63
N ASN A 72 -4.35 -4.86 1.89
CA ASN A 72 -5.07 -5.72 0.93
C ASN A 72 -6.48 -5.20 0.61
N GLN A 73 -7.21 -4.68 1.61
CA GLN A 73 -8.49 -4.03 1.38
C GLN A 73 -8.32 -2.71 0.61
N VAL A 74 -7.27 -1.96 0.91
CA VAL A 74 -6.95 -0.72 0.18
C VAL A 74 -6.70 -0.98 -1.30
N VAL A 75 -5.90 -1.99 -1.60
CA VAL A 75 -5.60 -2.41 -2.97
C VAL A 75 -6.88 -2.73 -3.75
N ARG A 76 -7.83 -3.45 -3.14
CA ARG A 76 -9.09 -3.83 -3.81
C ARG A 76 -9.89 -2.64 -4.30
N TYR A 77 -10.11 -1.63 -3.47
CA TYR A 77 -10.90 -0.47 -3.91
C TYR A 77 -10.09 0.43 -4.86
N ARG A 78 -8.77 0.61 -4.64
CA ARG A 78 -7.94 1.43 -5.55
C ARG A 78 -7.84 0.83 -6.95
N LEU A 79 -7.82 -0.51 -7.06
CA LEU A 79 -7.91 -1.20 -8.34
C LEU A 79 -9.24 -0.89 -9.05
N HIS A 80 -10.35 -0.85 -8.31
CA HIS A 80 -11.65 -0.46 -8.88
C HIS A 80 -11.64 1.00 -9.37
N GLU A 81 -11.00 1.91 -8.63
CA GLU A 81 -10.80 3.31 -9.02
C GLU A 81 -9.73 3.50 -10.13
N LYS A 82 -9.06 2.42 -10.56
CA LYS A 82 -7.92 2.42 -11.50
C LYS A 82 -6.74 3.29 -11.04
N ASP A 83 -6.60 3.49 -9.74
CA ASP A 83 -5.46 4.19 -9.14
C ASP A 83 -4.28 3.23 -8.93
N TYR A 84 -3.58 2.93 -10.03
CA TYR A 84 -2.46 1.99 -10.03
C TYR A 84 -1.24 2.51 -9.25
N LEU A 85 -1.01 3.82 -9.22
CA LEU A 85 0.06 4.44 -8.43
C LEU A 85 -0.19 4.24 -6.93
N GLY A 86 -1.43 4.46 -6.48
CA GLY A 86 -1.83 4.18 -5.11
C GLY A 86 -1.70 2.71 -4.73
N VAL A 87 -2.04 1.79 -5.65
CA VAL A 87 -1.84 0.35 -5.46
C VAL A 87 -0.36 0.01 -5.29
N SER A 88 0.52 0.55 -6.14
CA SER A 88 1.96 0.34 -6.04
C SER A 88 2.52 0.78 -4.68
N LYS A 89 2.12 1.96 -4.19
CA LYS A 89 2.49 2.44 -2.84
C LYS A 89 1.98 1.54 -1.71
N CYS A 90 0.81 0.92 -1.86
CA CYS A 90 0.30 -0.04 -0.89
C CYS A 90 1.20 -1.29 -0.82
N TYR A 91 1.60 -1.83 -1.97
CA TYR A 91 2.54 -2.96 -2.02
C TYR A 91 3.91 -2.60 -1.47
N HIS A 92 4.39 -1.39 -1.71
CA HIS A 92 5.61 -0.89 -1.06
C HIS A 92 5.46 -0.84 0.47
N ALA A 93 4.33 -0.37 1.01
CA ALA A 93 4.11 -0.38 2.45
C ALA A 93 3.99 -1.79 3.06
N ILE A 94 3.46 -2.76 2.30
CA ILE A 94 3.44 -4.18 2.65
C ILE A 94 4.86 -4.75 2.65
N LEU A 95 5.69 -4.41 1.67
CA LEU A 95 7.08 -4.87 1.54
C LEU A 95 7.90 -4.54 2.80
N HIS A 96 7.78 -3.31 3.33
CA HIS A 96 8.46 -2.86 4.54
C HIS A 96 7.88 -3.44 5.86
N THR A 97 7.05 -4.48 5.80
CA THR A 97 6.48 -5.12 6.99
C THR A 97 7.34 -6.31 7.40
N PRO A 98 7.82 -6.41 8.65
CA PRO A 98 8.80 -7.44 9.06
C PRO A 98 8.39 -8.89 8.77
N SER A 99 7.10 -9.23 8.91
CA SER A 99 6.53 -10.55 8.61
C SER A 99 6.64 -10.92 7.11
N VAL A 100 6.62 -9.92 6.23
CA VAL A 100 6.78 -10.09 4.78
C VAL A 100 8.25 -10.16 4.43
N GLU A 101 9.09 -9.29 5.01
CA GLU A 101 10.53 -9.32 4.78
C GLU A 101 11.20 -10.61 5.23
N ALA A 102 10.67 -11.24 6.28
CA ALA A 102 11.17 -12.51 6.80
C ALA A 102 10.95 -13.70 5.83
N VAL A 103 10.05 -13.58 4.85
CA VAL A 103 9.68 -14.66 3.94
C VAL A 103 10.02 -14.29 2.50
N GLU A 104 10.97 -15.02 1.92
CA GLU A 104 11.54 -14.71 0.60
C GLU A 104 10.47 -14.59 -0.50
N GLU A 105 9.62 -15.61 -0.60
CA GLU A 105 8.56 -15.67 -1.60
C GLU A 105 7.59 -14.48 -1.51
N LYS A 106 7.23 -14.05 -0.29
CA LYS A 106 6.24 -12.99 -0.07
C LYS A 106 6.78 -11.61 -0.43
N TRP A 107 8.03 -11.31 -0.06
CA TRP A 107 8.61 -10.00 -0.41
C TRP A 107 8.91 -9.92 -1.90
N ILE A 108 9.31 -11.02 -2.55
CA ILE A 108 9.49 -11.07 -4.01
C ILE A 108 8.16 -10.79 -4.72
N GLU A 109 7.06 -11.42 -4.30
CA GLU A 109 5.73 -11.16 -4.87
C GLU A 109 5.30 -9.71 -4.67
N ALA A 110 5.41 -9.18 -3.45
CA ALA A 110 5.06 -7.80 -3.15
C ALA A 110 5.86 -6.80 -4.01
N LEU A 111 7.15 -7.05 -4.21
CA LEU A 111 8.01 -6.22 -5.05
C LEU A 111 7.62 -6.31 -6.53
N LYS A 112 7.33 -7.50 -7.05
CA LYS A 112 6.84 -7.70 -8.42
C LYS A 112 5.54 -6.94 -8.67
N TYR A 113 4.57 -7.03 -7.77
CA TYR A 113 3.32 -6.29 -7.88
C TYR A 113 3.55 -4.78 -7.79
N CYS A 114 4.40 -4.33 -6.86
CA CYS A 114 4.76 -2.92 -6.73
C CYS A 114 5.28 -2.35 -8.06
N VAL A 115 6.22 -3.03 -8.71
CA VAL A 115 6.80 -2.60 -9.99
C VAL A 115 5.78 -2.68 -11.12
N LEU A 116 5.00 -3.76 -11.21
CA LEU A 116 3.99 -3.94 -12.25
C LEU A 116 2.92 -2.85 -12.21
N PHE A 117 2.37 -2.55 -11.03
CA PHE A 117 1.35 -1.50 -10.89
C PHE A 117 1.93 -0.10 -11.09
N LEU A 118 3.21 0.10 -10.78
CA LEU A 118 3.90 1.35 -11.12
C LEU A 118 4.03 1.53 -12.64
N ALA A 119 4.37 0.47 -13.36
CA ALA A 119 4.44 0.46 -14.82
C ALA A 119 3.08 0.71 -15.49
N LEU A 120 1.99 0.23 -14.88
CA LEU A 120 0.62 0.47 -15.33
C LEU A 120 0.08 1.86 -14.96
N SER A 121 0.76 2.58 -14.07
CA SER A 121 0.32 3.91 -13.63
C SER A 121 0.58 4.96 -14.71
N SER A 122 -0.25 6.01 -14.72
CA SER A 122 -0.03 7.15 -15.61
C SER A 122 1.31 7.81 -15.29
N PHE A 123 2.17 7.97 -16.30
CA PHE A 123 3.45 8.64 -16.16
C PHE A 123 3.25 10.13 -15.81
N GLY A 124 3.65 10.50 -14.60
CA GLY A 124 3.68 11.87 -14.11
C GLY A 124 4.86 12.11 -13.17
N GLU A 125 4.98 13.32 -12.65
CA GLU A 125 6.05 13.70 -11.72
C GLU A 125 6.10 12.76 -10.50
N GLU A 126 4.94 12.44 -9.94
CA GLU A 126 4.83 11.60 -8.74
C GLU A 126 5.27 10.15 -8.98
N SER A 127 4.98 9.58 -10.16
CA SER A 127 5.43 8.23 -10.51
C SER A 127 6.92 8.21 -10.79
N SER A 128 7.47 9.23 -11.45
CA SER A 128 8.92 9.37 -11.69
C SER A 128 9.70 9.46 -10.38
N ASP A 129 9.27 10.33 -9.46
CA ASP A 129 9.85 10.46 -8.12
C ASP A 129 9.77 9.15 -7.33
N PHE A 130 8.69 8.41 -7.51
CA PHE A 130 8.54 7.10 -6.87
C PHE A 130 9.48 6.05 -7.47
N ILE A 131 9.65 6.02 -8.81
CA ILE A 131 10.62 5.15 -9.49
C ILE A 131 12.04 5.43 -9.00
N HIS A 132 12.46 6.70 -8.96
CA HIS A 132 13.79 7.08 -8.48
C HIS A 132 14.04 6.68 -7.02
N ARG A 133 13.04 6.90 -6.15
CA ARG A 133 13.12 6.46 -4.75
C ARG A 133 13.21 4.94 -4.65
N LEU A 134 12.36 4.20 -5.37
CA LEU A 134 12.37 2.74 -5.36
C LEU A 134 13.72 2.18 -5.84
N LEU A 135 14.28 2.73 -6.93
CA LEU A 135 15.60 2.36 -7.44
C LEU A 135 16.75 2.68 -6.46
N THR A 136 16.58 3.69 -5.60
CA THR A 136 17.61 4.08 -4.61
C THR A 136 17.50 3.29 -3.32
N THR A 137 16.27 3.03 -2.86
CA THR A 137 15.98 2.38 -1.58
C THR A 137 16.08 0.85 -1.66
N GLU A 138 15.58 0.24 -2.74
CA GLU A 138 15.44 -1.21 -2.83
C GLU A 138 16.63 -1.86 -3.54
N LYS A 139 17.68 -2.19 -2.77
CA LYS A 139 18.82 -3.00 -3.29
C LYS A 139 18.41 -4.42 -3.72
N ARG A 140 17.27 -4.92 -3.21
CA ARG A 140 16.71 -6.24 -3.60
C ARG A 140 16.26 -6.28 -5.07
N LEU A 141 16.08 -5.13 -5.72
CA LEU A 141 15.84 -5.06 -7.17
C LEU A 141 17.03 -5.55 -8.01
N GLU A 142 18.22 -5.67 -7.43
CA GLU A 142 19.39 -6.18 -8.16
C GLU A 142 19.25 -7.66 -8.52
N GLU A 143 18.58 -8.44 -7.66
CA GLU A 143 18.25 -9.86 -7.89
C GLU A 143 17.21 -10.03 -9.01
N LEU A 144 16.35 -9.03 -9.18
CA LEU A 144 15.30 -8.99 -10.20
C LEU A 144 15.72 -8.10 -11.37
N THR A 145 16.81 -8.48 -12.06
CA THR A 145 17.42 -7.68 -13.14
C THR A 145 16.41 -7.23 -14.20
N SER A 146 15.45 -8.08 -14.58
CA SER A 146 14.39 -7.73 -15.54
C SER A 146 13.49 -6.58 -15.07
N PHE A 147 13.10 -6.56 -13.79
CA PHE A 147 12.24 -5.52 -13.23
C PHE A 147 13.00 -4.21 -13.02
N ARG A 148 14.30 -4.28 -12.69
CA ARG A 148 15.17 -3.11 -12.62
C ARG A 148 15.36 -2.44 -13.99
N LEU A 149 15.55 -3.23 -15.04
CA LEU A 149 15.64 -2.71 -16.42
C LEU A 149 14.34 -2.03 -16.82
N LEU A 150 13.21 -2.67 -16.54
CA LEU A 150 11.89 -2.09 -16.78
C LEU A 150 11.72 -0.73 -16.06
N LEU A 151 12.08 -0.61 -14.78
CA LEU A 151 12.03 0.67 -14.07
C LEU A 151 12.96 1.75 -14.65
N LYS A 152 14.14 1.36 -15.13
CA LYS A 152 15.07 2.30 -15.80
C LYS A 152 14.50 2.79 -17.13
N GLU A 153 13.90 1.90 -17.90
CA GLU A 153 13.28 2.23 -19.18
C GLU A 153 12.03 3.11 -18.99
N LEU A 154 11.26 2.86 -17.92
CA LEU A 154 10.15 3.75 -17.52
C LEU A 154 10.61 5.13 -17.02
N SER A 155 11.85 5.24 -16.52
CA SER A 155 12.44 6.51 -16.08
C SER A 155 13.08 7.29 -17.23
N SER A 156 13.61 6.60 -18.25
CA SER A 156 14.01 7.27 -19.48
C SER A 156 12.76 7.71 -20.23
N SER A 157 12.65 9.00 -20.53
CA SER A 157 11.52 9.62 -21.23
C SER A 157 11.41 9.20 -22.70
N GLU A 158 11.81 7.99 -23.06
CA GLU A 158 11.61 7.42 -24.38
C GLU A 158 10.17 6.93 -24.43
N LEU A 159 9.37 7.51 -25.33
CA LEU A 159 8.07 6.98 -25.68
C LEU A 159 8.25 5.50 -26.01
N VAL A 160 7.74 4.61 -25.16
CA VAL A 160 7.66 3.18 -25.47
C VAL A 160 6.80 3.06 -26.73
N ASP A 161 7.43 2.81 -27.87
CA ASP A 161 6.74 2.58 -29.13
C ASP A 161 6.11 1.19 -29.10
N TRP A 162 4.88 1.12 -28.56
CA TRP A 162 4.10 -0.12 -28.46
C TRP A 162 3.83 -0.75 -29.84
N MET A 163 3.92 0.01 -30.93
CA MET A 163 3.67 -0.47 -32.30
C MET A 163 4.80 -1.35 -32.86
N GLY A 164 5.97 -1.40 -32.20
CA GLY A 164 7.10 -2.25 -32.63
C GLY A 164 7.00 -3.73 -32.24
N THR A 165 6.04 -4.10 -31.39
CA THR A 165 5.97 -5.45 -30.80
C THR A 165 5.01 -6.42 -31.49
N GLU A 166 4.21 -5.96 -32.46
CA GLU A 166 3.34 -6.84 -33.26
C GLU A 166 4.07 -7.49 -34.46
N GLY A 167 5.34 -7.17 -34.70
CA GLY A 167 6.05 -7.51 -35.95
C GLY A 167 6.99 -8.72 -35.95
N LYS A 168 6.97 -9.60 -34.95
CA LYS A 168 7.79 -10.84 -34.95
C LYS A 168 7.04 -12.06 -34.40
N VAL A 169 5.87 -12.34 -34.98
CA VAL A 169 5.28 -13.69 -34.96
C VAL A 169 4.86 -14.03 -36.40
N THR A 170 5.85 -14.36 -37.21
CA THR A 170 5.70 -15.15 -38.45
C THR A 170 6.98 -15.94 -38.65
#